data_AF-A0A9E3ZFR4-F1
#
_entry.id   AF-A0A9E3ZFR4-F1
#
_cell.length_a   1.000
_cell.length_b   1.000
_cell.length_c   1.000
_cell.angle_alpha   90.00
_cell.angle_beta   90.00
_cell.angle_gamma   90.00
#
_symmetry.space_group_name_H-M   'P 1'
#
loop_
_entity.id
_entity.type
_entity.pdbx_description
1 polymer ?
#
loop_
_entity_poly.entity_id
_entity_poly.type
_entity_poly.pdbx_seq_one_letter_code
_entity_poly.pdbx_strand_id
1 'polypeptide(L)'
;MARGAARIDLPEVSVRVVEGEVVIRPLPKLDSRDMVTDAMLMAGEAAARFAQASGVPIPYVMQPTPDEVRQPQGMAEMYAYRRLFKPSRAGLEPEPHFGLGLDIYARATSPLRRYSDLLVHQQLRNHVLGKPVLSADALLERSASLDAAGALIRRAERMSNLHWKLVYLQRRPAWQGQGVVVALEERKTVLIVPELALETRVRASPEHVLDTQLKLTLREIDLPAQTVIFGMAG
;
A
#
# COMPACT_ATOMS: atom_id res chain seq x y z
N MET A 1 11.52 -0.87 -14.08
CA MET A 1 10.87 0.48 -14.08
C MET A 1 11.71 1.53 -14.82
N ALA A 2 11.28 2.05 -15.99
CA ALA A 2 12.13 2.89 -16.86
C ALA A 2 11.58 4.29 -17.20
N ARG A 3 10.40 4.69 -16.69
CA ARG A 3 9.70 5.93 -17.09
C ARG A 3 9.38 6.90 -15.92
N GLY A 4 10.27 7.00 -14.93
CA GLY A 4 10.06 7.91 -13.80
C GLY A 4 9.01 7.43 -12.78
N ALA A 5 8.79 6.11 -12.69
CA ALA A 5 7.98 5.51 -11.64
C ALA A 5 8.52 5.91 -10.27
N ALA A 6 7.62 6.27 -9.36
CA ALA A 6 8.01 6.74 -8.04
C ALA A 6 8.22 5.57 -7.08
N ARG A 7 9.39 5.49 -6.45
CA ARG A 7 9.75 4.39 -5.55
C ARG A 7 9.54 4.81 -4.09
N ILE A 8 8.66 4.11 -3.38
CA ILE A 8 8.42 4.28 -1.94
C ILE A 8 8.59 2.92 -1.29
N ASP A 9 9.75 2.72 -0.66
CA ASP A 9 10.08 1.45 -0.05
C ASP A 9 10.07 1.56 1.48
N LEU A 10 8.87 1.58 2.05
CA LEU A 10 8.70 1.50 3.50
C LEU A 10 8.62 0.04 3.96
N PRO A 11 8.99 -0.28 5.22
CA PRO A 11 8.93 -1.63 5.73
C PRO A 11 7.53 -2.26 5.61
N GLU A 12 7.48 -3.52 5.22
CA GLU A 12 6.27 -4.33 5.17
C GLU A 12 6.44 -5.61 5.99
N VAL A 13 5.34 -6.11 6.55
CA VAL A 13 5.33 -7.37 7.31
C VAL A 13 4.14 -8.22 6.91
N SER A 14 4.31 -9.54 6.93
CA SER A 14 3.18 -10.47 6.96
C SER A 14 2.79 -10.73 8.40
N VAL A 15 1.51 -10.57 8.71
CA VAL A 15 0.93 -10.94 10.01
C VAL A 15 0.07 -12.18 9.81
N ARG A 16 0.34 -13.25 10.56
CA ARG A 16 -0.43 -14.49 10.52
C ARG A 16 -0.68 -15.00 11.93
N VAL A 17 -1.79 -15.72 12.10
CA VAL A 17 -2.03 -16.53 13.29
C VAL A 17 -1.95 -18.00 12.88
N VAL A 18 -1.02 -18.73 13.48
CA VAL A 18 -0.77 -20.14 13.18
C VAL A 18 -0.84 -20.89 14.49
N GLU A 19 -1.78 -21.84 14.61
CA GLU A 19 -1.95 -22.65 15.83
C GLU A 19 -2.10 -21.81 17.12
N GLY A 20 -2.77 -20.66 17.01
CA GLY A 20 -2.98 -19.74 18.13
C GLY A 20 -1.80 -18.80 18.43
N GLU A 21 -0.67 -18.95 17.72
CA GLU A 21 0.50 -18.06 17.81
C GLU A 21 0.50 -16.99 16.73
N VAL A 22 0.80 -15.76 17.15
CA VAL A 22 0.94 -14.63 16.23
C VAL A 22 2.36 -14.61 15.68
N VAL A 23 2.46 -14.73 14.36
CA VAL A 23 3.72 -14.73 13.62
C VAL A 23 3.77 -13.48 12.75
N ILE A 24 4.73 -12.60 13.03
CA ILE A 24 5.03 -11.41 12.24
C ILE A 24 6.36 -11.64 11.53
N ARG A 25 6.35 -11.55 10.20
CA ARG A 25 7.56 -11.73 9.38
C ARG A 25 7.81 -10.48 8.54
N PRO A 26 8.95 -9.80 8.72
CA PRO A 26 9.41 -8.78 7.80
C PRO A 26 9.47 -9.35 6.38
N LEU A 27 9.00 -8.57 5.43
CA LEU A 27 9.01 -8.93 4.02
C LEU A 27 10.24 -8.27 3.39
N PRO A 28 11.32 -9.03 3.13
CA PRO A 28 12.53 -8.45 2.57
C PRO A 28 12.27 -7.94 1.15
N LYS A 29 13.10 -6.97 0.76
CA LYS A 29 13.23 -6.58 -0.64
C LYS A 29 14.00 -7.68 -1.35
N LEU A 30 13.42 -8.20 -2.43
CA LEU A 30 13.99 -9.26 -3.22
C LEU A 30 13.84 -8.89 -4.69
N ASP A 31 14.89 -9.05 -5.48
CA ASP A 31 14.85 -8.78 -6.92
C ASP A 31 13.75 -9.59 -7.63
N SER A 32 13.45 -10.78 -7.13
CA SER A 32 12.35 -11.61 -7.62
C SER A 32 10.97 -10.96 -7.44
N ARG A 33 10.77 -10.18 -6.38
CA ARG A 33 9.52 -9.43 -6.16
C ARG A 33 9.41 -8.25 -7.11
N ASP A 34 10.52 -7.56 -7.36
CA ASP A 34 10.58 -6.47 -8.34
C ASP A 34 10.30 -7.01 -9.75
N MET A 35 10.92 -8.13 -10.12
CA MET A 35 10.67 -8.82 -11.39
C MET A 35 9.19 -9.20 -11.57
N VAL A 36 8.58 -9.82 -10.56
CA VAL A 36 7.15 -10.18 -10.63
C VAL A 36 6.28 -8.93 -10.71
N THR A 37 6.62 -7.88 -9.96
CA THR A 37 5.88 -6.60 -10.01
C THR A 37 5.93 -5.99 -11.41
N ASP A 38 7.12 -5.86 -12.00
CA ASP A 38 7.30 -5.34 -13.35
C ASP A 38 6.53 -6.19 -14.38
N ALA A 39 6.54 -7.53 -14.26
CA ALA A 39 5.74 -8.42 -15.12
C ALA A 39 4.22 -8.18 -15.00
N MET A 40 3.72 -7.99 -13.77
CA MET A 40 2.30 -7.69 -13.56
C MET A 40 1.90 -6.31 -14.08
N LEU A 41 2.80 -5.32 -13.96
CA LEU A 41 2.58 -3.98 -14.51
C LEU A 41 2.54 -4.00 -16.04
N MET A 42 3.49 -4.70 -16.68
CA MET A 42 3.48 -4.90 -18.14
C MET A 42 2.20 -5.58 -18.63
N ALA A 43 1.72 -6.61 -17.92
CA ALA A 43 0.46 -7.27 -18.28
C ALA A 43 -0.75 -6.33 -18.14
N GLY A 44 -0.79 -5.51 -17.09
CA GLY A 44 -1.84 -4.51 -16.89
C GLY A 44 -1.82 -3.40 -17.94
N GLU A 45 -0.64 -2.90 -18.31
CA GLU A 45 -0.47 -1.94 -19.41
C GLU A 45 -0.91 -2.55 -20.75
N ALA A 46 -0.49 -3.77 -21.05
CA ALA A 46 -0.86 -4.46 -22.29
C ALA A 46 -2.38 -4.67 -22.40
N ALA A 47 -3.03 -5.11 -21.31
CA ALA A 47 -4.49 -5.24 -21.26
C ALA A 47 -5.19 -3.90 -21.51
N ALA A 48 -4.68 -2.82 -20.93
CA ALA A 48 -5.23 -1.48 -21.07
C ALA A 48 -5.08 -0.95 -22.50
N ARG A 49 -3.90 -1.11 -23.11
CA ARG A 49 -3.64 -0.72 -24.51
C ARG A 49 -4.49 -1.53 -25.49
N PHE A 50 -4.66 -2.82 -25.24
CA PHE A 50 -5.54 -3.66 -26.06
C PHE A 50 -6.99 -3.18 -25.99
N ALA A 51 -7.52 -2.94 -24.79
CA ALA A 51 -8.89 -2.45 -24.62
C ALA A 51 -9.11 -1.10 -25.33
N GLN A 52 -8.16 -0.16 -25.18
CA GLN A 52 -8.21 1.14 -25.85
C GLN A 52 -8.21 0.99 -27.38
N ALA A 53 -7.29 0.20 -27.94
CA ALA A 53 -7.19 -0.02 -29.38
C ALA A 53 -8.44 -0.71 -29.97
N SER A 54 -9.07 -1.58 -29.18
CA SER A 54 -10.27 -2.33 -29.57
C SER A 54 -11.59 -1.63 -29.25
N GLY A 55 -11.57 -0.43 -28.65
CA GLY A 55 -12.77 0.30 -28.24
C GLY A 55 -13.60 -0.43 -27.16
N VAL A 56 -12.96 -1.28 -26.35
CA VAL A 56 -13.63 -2.04 -25.28
C VAL A 56 -13.60 -1.23 -24.00
N PRO A 57 -14.75 -0.88 -23.41
CA PRO A 57 -14.76 -0.16 -22.15
C PRO A 57 -14.27 -1.07 -21.03
N ILE A 58 -13.29 -0.60 -20.24
CA ILE A 58 -12.77 -1.29 -19.06
C ILE A 58 -12.49 -0.27 -17.95
N PRO A 59 -12.40 -0.69 -16.68
CA PRO A 59 -11.94 0.19 -15.62
C PRO A 59 -10.42 0.40 -15.69
N TYR A 60 -10.01 1.56 -16.17
CA TYR A 60 -8.64 2.06 -16.08
C TYR A 60 -8.33 2.55 -14.67
N VAL A 61 -7.05 2.58 -14.31
CA VAL A 61 -6.56 3.09 -13.03
C VAL A 61 -5.52 4.16 -13.29
N MET A 62 -5.77 5.32 -12.71
CA MET A 62 -4.97 6.52 -12.91
C MET A 62 -4.58 7.12 -11.56
N GLN A 63 -3.53 7.93 -11.58
CA GLN A 63 -3.08 8.66 -10.41
C GLN A 63 -2.48 9.98 -10.88
N PRO A 64 -3.06 11.13 -10.49
CA PRO A 64 -2.51 12.42 -10.85
C PRO A 64 -1.10 12.63 -10.30
N THR A 65 -0.31 13.42 -11.00
CA THR A 65 0.99 13.90 -10.54
C THR A 65 0.81 14.71 -9.25
N PRO A 66 1.63 14.48 -8.20
CA PRO A 66 1.64 15.30 -7.00
C PRO A 66 2.12 16.73 -7.32
N ASP A 67 1.83 17.67 -6.42
CA ASP A 67 2.24 19.07 -6.60
C ASP A 67 3.78 19.23 -6.59
N GLU A 68 4.48 18.26 -6.01
CA GLU A 68 5.93 18.20 -5.95
C GLU A 68 6.43 16.77 -6.21
N VAL A 69 7.41 16.64 -7.10
CA VAL A 69 8.07 15.36 -7.44
C VAL A 69 9.48 15.36 -6.86
N ARG A 70 9.83 14.29 -6.13
CA ARG A 70 11.11 14.14 -5.43
C ARG A 70 11.76 12.81 -5.79
N GLN A 71 13.06 12.70 -5.53
CA GLN A 71 13.80 11.43 -5.54
C GLN A 71 14.23 11.12 -4.11
N PRO A 72 13.32 10.62 -3.26
CA PRO A 72 13.60 10.49 -1.84
C PRO A 72 14.71 9.47 -1.55
N GLN A 73 15.60 9.82 -0.63
CA GLN A 73 16.62 8.94 -0.08
C GLN A 73 16.33 8.67 1.40
N GLY A 74 16.61 7.45 1.86
CA GLY A 74 16.29 7.05 3.23
C GLY A 74 14.79 6.89 3.49
N MET A 75 14.45 6.49 4.71
CA MET A 75 13.08 6.19 5.12
C MET A 75 12.29 7.47 5.42
N ALA A 76 12.94 8.49 6.00
CA ALA A 76 12.29 9.75 6.35
C ALA A 76 11.78 10.50 5.12
N GLU A 77 12.61 10.63 4.07
CA GLU A 77 12.16 11.29 2.84
C GLU A 77 11.11 10.46 2.12
N MET A 78 11.22 9.12 2.08
CA MET A 78 10.19 8.24 1.51
C MET A 78 8.86 8.37 2.26
N TYR A 79 8.91 8.46 3.59
CA TYR A 79 7.75 8.67 4.45
C TYR A 79 7.06 10.01 4.15
N ALA A 80 7.83 11.09 4.04
CA ALA A 80 7.33 12.41 3.70
C ALA A 80 6.76 12.44 2.27
N TYR A 81 7.50 11.89 1.31
CA TYR A 81 7.14 11.88 -0.10
C TYR A 81 5.84 11.12 -0.37
N ARG A 82 5.62 9.97 0.30
CA ARG A 82 4.37 9.21 0.23
C ARG A 82 3.13 10.07 0.48
N ARG A 83 3.22 11.07 1.36
CA ARG A 83 2.07 11.93 1.75
C ARG A 83 1.70 12.94 0.67
N LEU A 84 2.57 13.17 -0.31
CA LEU A 84 2.30 14.06 -1.44
C LEU A 84 1.44 13.38 -2.52
N PHE A 85 1.39 12.05 -2.53
CA PHE A 85 0.72 11.28 -3.57
C PHE A 85 -0.79 11.50 -3.49
N LYS A 86 -1.39 11.83 -4.63
CA LYS A 86 -2.85 11.85 -4.75
C LYS A 86 -3.38 10.40 -4.76
N PRO A 87 -4.59 10.14 -4.22
CA PRO A 87 -5.19 8.82 -4.30
C PRO A 87 -5.34 8.35 -5.76
N SER A 88 -5.09 7.06 -6.02
CA SER A 88 -5.44 6.46 -7.31
C SER A 88 -6.96 6.41 -7.45
N ARG A 89 -7.47 6.69 -8.66
CA ARG A 89 -8.90 6.59 -8.99
C ARG A 89 -9.11 5.64 -10.16
N ALA A 90 -10.28 5.00 -10.20
CA ALA A 90 -10.72 4.25 -11.36
C ALA A 90 -11.54 5.15 -12.29
N GLY A 91 -11.46 4.90 -13.59
CA GLY A 91 -12.22 5.62 -14.61
C GLY A 91 -12.38 4.80 -15.87
N LEU A 92 -13.25 5.23 -16.78
CA LEU A 92 -13.43 4.58 -18.08
C LEU A 92 -12.60 5.24 -19.19
N GLU A 93 -12.13 6.46 -18.95
CA GLU A 93 -11.16 7.11 -19.81
C GLU A 93 -9.74 6.81 -19.31
N PRO A 94 -8.81 6.45 -20.19
CA PRO A 94 -7.43 6.23 -19.81
C PRO A 94 -6.74 7.56 -19.48
N GLU A 95 -6.10 7.62 -18.33
CA GLU A 95 -5.24 8.72 -17.90
C GLU A 95 -3.93 8.17 -17.29
N PRO A 96 -2.85 8.98 -17.25
CA PRO A 96 -1.59 8.56 -16.66
C PRO A 96 -1.68 8.14 -15.19
N HIS A 97 -0.81 7.21 -14.82
CA HIS A 97 -0.61 6.79 -13.44
C HIS A 97 0.77 7.19 -12.94
N PHE A 98 0.85 8.33 -12.24
CA PHE A 98 2.09 8.91 -11.74
C PHE A 98 2.99 7.91 -11.00
N GLY A 99 2.48 7.26 -9.94
CA GLY A 99 3.30 6.39 -9.12
C GLY A 99 3.90 5.18 -9.86
N LEU A 100 3.27 4.76 -10.97
CA LEU A 100 3.73 3.64 -11.78
C LEU A 100 4.59 4.08 -12.98
N GLY A 101 4.60 5.38 -13.32
CA GLY A 101 5.26 5.90 -14.52
C GLY A 101 4.66 5.34 -15.81
N LEU A 102 3.34 5.11 -15.84
CA LEU A 102 2.63 4.53 -16.99
C LEU A 102 1.61 5.53 -17.55
N ASP A 103 1.56 5.65 -18.88
CA ASP A 103 0.61 6.56 -19.58
C ASP A 103 -0.83 6.02 -19.57
N ILE A 104 -0.96 4.69 -19.51
CA ILE A 104 -2.22 3.96 -19.50
C ILE A 104 -2.06 2.69 -18.69
N TYR A 105 -3.01 2.41 -17.80
CA TYR A 105 -2.93 1.24 -16.93
C TYR A 105 -4.31 0.73 -16.52
N ALA A 106 -4.44 -0.59 -16.44
CA ALA A 106 -5.58 -1.27 -15.86
C ALA A 106 -5.09 -2.45 -15.00
N ARG A 107 -5.77 -2.73 -13.91
CA ARG A 107 -5.46 -3.90 -13.08
C ARG A 107 -6.08 -5.15 -13.70
N ALA A 108 -5.27 -6.10 -14.14
CA ALA A 108 -5.75 -7.30 -14.84
C ALA A 108 -5.13 -8.61 -14.31
N THR A 109 -4.38 -8.58 -13.21
CA THR A 109 -3.50 -9.69 -12.81
C THR A 109 -3.93 -10.39 -11.51
N SER A 110 -5.07 -10.02 -10.93
CA SER A 110 -5.57 -10.65 -9.71
C SER A 110 -7.10 -10.83 -9.66
N PRO A 111 -7.73 -11.41 -10.71
CA PRO A 111 -9.19 -11.56 -10.79
C PRO A 111 -9.80 -12.41 -9.67
N LEU A 112 -9.03 -13.32 -9.05
CA LEU A 112 -9.51 -14.16 -7.94
C LEU A 112 -9.72 -13.40 -6.62
N ARG A 113 -9.08 -12.23 -6.46
CA ARG A 113 -9.10 -11.45 -5.20
C ARG A 113 -9.50 -9.99 -5.38
N ARG A 114 -9.64 -9.52 -6.63
CA ARG A 114 -10.09 -8.16 -6.97
C ARG A 114 -11.14 -8.24 -8.06
N TYR A 115 -12.36 -7.82 -7.72
CA TYR A 115 -13.46 -7.81 -8.68
C TYR A 115 -13.21 -6.85 -9.87
N SER A 116 -12.47 -5.76 -9.68
CA SER A 116 -12.07 -4.87 -10.78
C SER A 116 -11.28 -5.63 -11.86
N ASP A 117 -10.36 -6.49 -11.44
CA ASP A 117 -9.55 -7.30 -12.37
C ASP A 117 -10.44 -8.35 -13.06
N LEU A 118 -11.43 -8.90 -12.35
CA LEU A 118 -12.42 -9.80 -12.94
C LEU A 118 -13.28 -9.09 -14.00
N LEU A 119 -13.71 -7.84 -13.76
CA LEU A 119 -14.45 -7.06 -14.76
C LEU A 119 -13.62 -6.84 -16.02
N VAL A 120 -12.33 -6.49 -15.89
CA VAL A 120 -11.41 -6.40 -17.03
C VAL A 120 -11.37 -7.72 -17.80
N HIS A 121 -11.19 -8.85 -17.09
CA HIS A 121 -11.20 -10.19 -17.72
C HIS A 121 -12.50 -10.47 -18.48
N GLN A 122 -13.66 -10.15 -17.89
CA GLN A 122 -14.96 -10.37 -18.50
C GLN A 122 -15.15 -9.53 -19.77
N GLN A 123 -14.80 -8.25 -19.74
CA GLN A 123 -14.89 -7.37 -20.91
C GLN A 123 -13.99 -7.86 -22.05
N LEU A 124 -12.72 -8.11 -21.76
CA LEU A 124 -11.74 -8.56 -22.76
C LEU A 124 -12.11 -9.92 -23.34
N ARG A 125 -12.52 -10.88 -22.49
CA ARG A 125 -12.96 -12.20 -22.95
C ARG A 125 -14.22 -12.12 -23.80
N ASN A 126 -15.20 -11.31 -23.41
CA ASN A 126 -16.43 -11.18 -24.21
C ASN A 126 -16.12 -10.57 -25.58
N HIS A 127 -15.29 -9.53 -25.64
CA HIS A 127 -14.85 -8.95 -26.90
C HIS A 127 -14.16 -9.97 -27.82
N VAL A 128 -13.17 -10.72 -27.31
CA VAL A 128 -12.45 -11.75 -28.09
C VAL A 128 -13.38 -12.85 -28.61
N LEU A 129 -14.45 -13.17 -27.86
CA LEU A 129 -15.43 -14.18 -28.24
C LEU A 129 -16.60 -13.63 -29.06
N GLY A 130 -16.61 -12.34 -29.43
CA GLY A 130 -17.73 -11.70 -30.13
C GLY A 130 -19.03 -11.68 -29.32
N LYS A 131 -18.93 -11.76 -27.98
CA LYS A 131 -20.06 -11.71 -27.06
C LYS A 131 -20.34 -10.27 -26.60
N PRO A 132 -21.57 -9.97 -26.15
CA PRO A 132 -21.88 -8.66 -25.60
C PRO A 132 -20.94 -8.27 -24.45
N VAL A 133 -20.35 -7.08 -24.57
CA VAL A 133 -19.60 -6.41 -23.50
C VAL A 133 -20.56 -5.59 -22.63
N LEU A 134 -20.12 -5.15 -21.45
CA LEU A 134 -20.95 -4.28 -20.62
C LEU A 134 -20.86 -2.86 -21.18
N SER A 135 -21.93 -2.08 -21.04
CA SER A 135 -21.87 -0.65 -21.35
C SER A 135 -20.99 0.09 -20.34
N ALA A 136 -20.55 1.29 -20.71
CA ALA A 136 -19.86 2.22 -19.81
C ALA A 136 -20.65 2.45 -18.52
N ASP A 137 -21.94 2.73 -18.61
CA ASP A 137 -22.81 2.96 -17.44
C ASP A 137 -22.86 1.75 -16.50
N ALA A 138 -23.01 0.54 -17.06
CA ALA A 138 -23.04 -0.69 -16.28
C ALA A 138 -21.69 -0.97 -15.59
N LEU A 139 -20.57 -0.59 -16.22
CA LEU A 139 -19.25 -0.70 -15.60
C LEU A 139 -19.05 0.33 -14.48
N LEU A 140 -19.53 1.56 -14.65
CA LEU A 140 -19.46 2.61 -13.64
C LEU A 140 -20.28 2.23 -12.40
N GLU A 141 -21.50 1.75 -12.58
CA GLU A 141 -22.36 1.30 -11.48
C GLU A 141 -21.70 0.19 -10.65
N ARG A 142 -21.14 -0.81 -11.34
CA ARG A 142 -20.40 -1.91 -10.69
C ARG A 142 -19.13 -1.42 -10.00
N SER A 143 -18.40 -0.49 -10.61
CA SER A 143 -17.15 0.06 -10.06
C SER A 143 -17.41 0.92 -8.82
N ALA A 144 -18.47 1.74 -8.82
CA ALA A 144 -18.84 2.57 -7.66
C ALA A 144 -19.20 1.71 -6.44
N SER A 145 -19.95 0.62 -6.66
CA SER A 145 -20.29 -0.35 -5.61
C SER A 145 -19.05 -1.01 -5.02
N LEU A 146 -18.05 -1.30 -5.86
CA LEU A 146 -16.77 -1.85 -5.40
C LEU A 146 -15.94 -0.88 -4.56
N ASP A 147 -15.86 0.38 -4.97
CA ASP A 147 -14.98 1.34 -4.29
C ASP A 147 -15.45 1.57 -2.85
N ALA A 148 -16.77 1.65 -2.64
CA ALA A 148 -17.38 1.75 -1.32
C ALA A 148 -17.07 0.52 -0.45
N ALA A 149 -17.32 -0.70 -0.95
CA ALA A 149 -17.04 -1.93 -0.21
C ALA A 149 -15.52 -2.12 0.03
N GLY A 150 -14.69 -1.78 -0.95
CA GLY A 150 -13.24 -1.90 -0.88
C GLY A 150 -12.62 -1.01 0.19
N ALA A 151 -13.15 0.19 0.41
CA ALA A 151 -12.68 1.07 1.48
C ALA A 151 -12.89 0.45 2.87
N LEU A 152 -14.06 -0.14 3.10
CA LEU A 152 -14.40 -0.84 4.35
C LEU A 152 -13.54 -2.08 4.56
N ILE A 153 -13.37 -2.92 3.52
CA ILE A 153 -12.52 -4.12 3.57
C ILE A 153 -11.08 -3.74 3.94
N ARG A 154 -10.49 -2.75 3.27
CA ARG A 154 -9.12 -2.30 3.57
C ARG A 154 -9.00 -1.75 4.99
N ARG A 155 -10.02 -1.06 5.50
CA ARG A 155 -10.02 -0.57 6.88
C ARG A 155 -10.05 -1.72 7.87
N ALA A 156 -10.94 -2.70 7.67
CA ALA A 156 -11.06 -3.88 8.52
C ALA A 156 -9.76 -4.71 8.51
N GLU A 157 -9.13 -4.89 7.35
CA GLU A 157 -7.83 -5.57 7.22
C GLU A 157 -6.74 -4.85 8.01
N ARG A 158 -6.61 -3.51 7.87
CA ARG A 158 -5.63 -2.72 8.64
C ARG A 158 -5.86 -2.83 10.14
N MET A 159 -7.11 -2.72 10.60
CA MET A 159 -7.46 -2.83 12.01
C MET A 159 -7.20 -4.25 12.56
N SER A 160 -7.45 -5.28 11.75
CA SER A 160 -7.17 -6.67 12.14
C SER A 160 -5.66 -6.93 12.23
N ASN A 161 -4.88 -6.43 11.26
CA ASN A 161 -3.43 -6.51 11.28
C ASN A 161 -2.85 -5.76 12.49
N LEU A 162 -3.36 -4.57 12.80
CA LEU A 162 -2.95 -3.83 13.99
C LEU A 162 -3.28 -4.59 15.28
N HIS A 163 -4.52 -5.09 15.41
CA HIS A 163 -4.92 -5.91 16.55
C HIS A 163 -3.93 -7.07 16.80
N TRP A 164 -3.60 -7.85 15.77
CA TRP A 164 -2.68 -8.96 15.92
C TRP A 164 -1.24 -8.51 16.23
N LYS A 165 -0.78 -7.37 15.70
CA LYS A 165 0.51 -6.77 16.13
C LYS A 165 0.50 -6.42 17.62
N LEU A 166 -0.60 -5.92 18.14
CA LEU A 166 -0.75 -5.61 19.56
C LEU A 166 -0.80 -6.87 20.42
N VAL A 167 -1.52 -7.92 20.01
CA VAL A 167 -1.51 -9.22 20.69
C VAL A 167 -0.10 -9.82 20.71
N TYR A 168 0.63 -9.72 19.59
CA TYR A 168 2.04 -10.15 19.51
C TYR A 168 2.92 -9.45 20.56
N LEU A 169 2.76 -8.14 20.71
CA LEU A 169 3.50 -7.35 21.71
C LEU A 169 3.03 -7.63 23.13
N GLN A 170 1.74 -7.82 23.37
CA GLN A 170 1.17 -8.13 24.68
C GLN A 170 1.70 -9.44 25.26
N ARG A 171 1.93 -10.44 24.41
CA ARG A 171 2.59 -11.71 24.79
C ARG A 171 4.10 -11.56 25.06
N ARG A 172 4.68 -10.38 24.82
CA ARG A 172 6.12 -10.08 24.96
C ARG A 172 6.30 -8.76 25.72
N PRO A 173 5.96 -8.69 27.02
CA PRO A 173 6.03 -7.45 27.79
C PRO A 173 7.45 -6.86 27.90
N ALA A 174 8.48 -7.71 27.82
CA ALA A 174 9.88 -7.31 27.80
C ALA A 174 10.42 -7.01 26.37
N TRP A 175 9.53 -6.85 25.38
CA TRP A 175 9.93 -6.59 23.99
C TRP A 175 10.77 -5.31 23.91
N GLN A 176 11.85 -5.41 23.15
CA GLN A 176 12.69 -4.30 22.73
C GLN A 176 12.90 -4.39 21.23
N GLY A 177 12.97 -3.25 20.57
CA GLY A 177 13.20 -3.19 19.13
C GLY A 177 13.78 -1.86 18.70
N GLN A 178 13.86 -1.65 17.39
CA GLN A 178 14.37 -0.41 16.81
C GLN A 178 13.27 0.34 16.08
N GLY A 179 13.19 1.65 16.31
CA GLY A 179 12.40 2.57 15.50
C GLY A 179 13.32 3.47 14.69
N VAL A 180 12.99 3.69 13.42
CA VAL A 180 13.68 4.66 12.55
C VAL A 180 12.91 5.97 12.61
N VAL A 181 13.61 7.08 12.88
CA VAL A 181 13.01 8.42 12.93
C VAL A 181 12.64 8.87 11.51
N VAL A 182 11.35 9.12 11.26
CA VAL A 182 10.84 9.49 9.92
C VAL A 182 10.23 10.88 9.84
N ALA A 183 9.89 11.48 10.98
CA ALA A 183 9.49 12.89 11.04
C ALA A 183 9.75 13.47 12.42
N LEU A 184 10.05 14.77 12.45
CA LEU A 184 10.19 15.57 13.67
C LEU A 184 9.01 16.55 13.73
N GLU A 185 8.19 16.43 14.77
CA GLU A 185 7.09 17.33 15.08
C GLU A 185 7.44 18.13 16.36
N GLU A 186 6.72 19.22 16.63
CA GLU A 186 7.02 20.13 17.76
C GLU A 186 7.14 19.42 19.12
N ARG A 187 6.24 18.47 19.40
CA ARG A 187 6.17 17.75 20.69
C ARG A 187 6.52 16.28 20.60
N LYS A 188 6.62 15.74 19.39
CA LYS A 188 6.74 14.30 19.15
C LYS A 188 7.74 14.00 18.05
N THR A 189 8.41 12.87 18.16
CA THR A 189 9.20 12.28 17.08
C THR A 189 8.43 11.09 16.54
N VAL A 190 8.18 11.06 15.23
CA VAL A 190 7.49 9.96 14.55
C VAL A 190 8.52 8.92 14.14
N LEU A 191 8.25 7.67 14.47
CA LEU A 191 9.09 6.54 14.11
C LEU A 191 8.32 5.49 13.34
N ILE A 192 9.03 4.74 12.49
CA ILE A 192 8.57 3.45 12.01
C ILE A 192 9.37 2.37 12.71
N VAL A 193 8.69 1.39 13.32
CA VAL A 193 9.28 0.14 13.82
C VAL A 193 9.32 -0.85 12.65
N PRO A 194 10.48 -1.09 11.99
CA PRO A 194 10.50 -1.81 10.72
C PRO A 194 10.05 -3.27 10.85
N GLU A 195 10.45 -3.94 11.94
CA GLU A 195 10.09 -5.34 12.19
C GLU A 195 8.59 -5.58 12.38
N LEU A 196 7.82 -4.52 12.68
CA LEU A 196 6.37 -4.57 12.82
C LEU A 196 5.66 -3.82 11.69
N ALA A 197 6.38 -3.12 10.80
CA ALA A 197 5.82 -2.11 9.89
C ALA A 197 4.76 -1.25 10.59
N LEU A 198 5.14 -0.65 11.72
CA LEU A 198 4.26 0.08 12.61
C LEU A 198 4.77 1.50 12.82
N GLU A 199 3.92 2.50 12.54
CA GLU A 199 4.20 3.89 12.89
C GLU A 199 3.90 4.11 14.38
N THR A 200 4.80 4.80 15.08
CA THR A 200 4.60 5.22 16.47
C THR A 200 5.19 6.60 16.74
N ARG A 201 4.98 7.12 17.94
CA ARG A 201 5.46 8.43 18.37
C ARG A 201 6.06 8.35 19.76
N VAL A 202 7.21 8.99 19.93
CA VAL A 202 7.85 9.23 21.24
C VAL A 202 7.95 10.72 21.52
N ARG A 203 8.30 11.10 22.75
CA ARG A 203 8.56 12.50 23.11
C ARG A 203 9.67 13.08 22.23
N ALA A 204 9.48 14.31 21.73
CA ALA A 204 10.53 14.98 20.99
C ALA A 204 11.79 15.20 21.86
N SER A 205 12.96 15.08 21.22
CA SER A 205 14.27 15.39 21.78
C SER A 205 15.07 16.14 20.72
N PRO A 206 15.87 17.15 21.09
CA PRO A 206 16.79 17.82 20.15
C PRO A 206 17.85 16.87 19.58
N GLU A 207 18.10 15.73 20.23
CA GLU A 207 19.04 14.71 19.77
C GLU A 207 18.47 13.79 18.69
N HIS A 208 17.15 13.81 18.45
CA HIS A 208 16.53 12.97 17.44
C HIS A 208 16.80 13.54 16.05
N VAL A 209 17.43 12.73 15.19
CA VAL A 209 17.77 13.08 13.81
C VAL A 209 17.05 12.14 12.85
N LEU A 210 16.58 12.67 11.72
CA LEU A 210 15.92 11.86 10.68
C LEU A 210 16.81 10.69 10.23
N ASP A 211 16.18 9.57 9.89
CA ASP A 211 16.82 8.32 9.47
C ASP A 211 17.73 7.63 10.52
N THR A 212 17.87 8.19 11.72
CA THR A 212 18.56 7.51 12.82
C THR A 212 17.66 6.47 13.48
N GLN A 213 18.29 5.45 14.08
CA GLN A 213 17.63 4.39 14.82
C GLN A 213 17.62 4.70 16.31
N LEU A 214 16.44 4.59 16.91
CA LEU A 214 16.22 4.69 18.35
C LEU A 214 15.84 3.33 18.91
N LYS A 215 16.42 2.97 20.05
CA LYS A 215 16.06 1.74 20.77
C LYS A 215 14.77 1.97 21.54
N LEU A 216 13.78 1.12 21.29
CA LEU A 216 12.44 1.21 21.85
C LEU A 216 12.17 0.05 22.81
N THR A 217 11.39 0.35 23.84
CA THR A 217 10.83 -0.60 24.81
C THR A 217 9.31 -0.48 24.80
N LEU A 218 8.62 -1.60 24.95
CA LEU A 218 7.18 -1.60 25.14
C LEU A 218 6.81 -0.99 26.50
N ARG A 219 5.82 -0.08 26.54
CA ARG A 219 5.35 0.53 27.80
C ARG A 219 3.90 0.18 28.09
N GLU A 220 3.02 0.40 27.12
CA GLU A 220 1.59 0.23 27.31
C GLU A 220 0.93 -0.24 26.01
N ILE A 221 -0.10 -1.08 26.15
CA ILE A 221 -0.97 -1.53 25.05
C ILE A 221 -2.41 -1.40 25.52
N ASP A 222 -3.22 -0.69 24.74
CA ASP A 222 -4.67 -0.73 24.84
C ASP A 222 -5.21 -1.45 23.59
N LEU A 223 -5.58 -2.72 23.78
CA LEU A 223 -6.03 -3.58 22.69
C LEU A 223 -7.41 -3.16 22.15
N PRO A 224 -8.44 -2.88 22.99
CA PRO A 224 -9.70 -2.31 22.52
C PRO A 224 -9.55 -0.99 21.74
N ALA A 225 -8.72 -0.06 22.20
CA ALA A 225 -8.49 1.21 21.52
C ALA A 225 -7.53 1.10 20.32
N GLN A 226 -6.90 -0.06 20.14
CA GLN A 226 -5.84 -0.33 19.16
C GLN A 226 -4.66 0.65 19.25
N THR A 227 -4.17 0.90 20.47
CA THR A 227 -3.02 1.78 20.70
C THR A 227 -1.88 1.06 21.39
N VAL A 228 -0.67 1.56 21.15
CA VAL A 228 0.55 1.12 21.82
C VAL A 228 1.45 2.32 22.06
N ILE A 229 2.04 2.35 23.24
CA ILE A 229 3.01 3.35 23.66
C ILE A 229 4.35 2.65 23.80
N PHE A 230 5.35 3.18 23.09
CA PHE A 230 6.74 2.81 23.26
C PHE A 230 7.48 3.90 24.03
N GLY A 231 8.41 3.48 24.88
CA GLY A 231 9.37 4.37 25.53
C GLY A 231 10.77 4.15 24.95
N MET A 232 11.64 5.12 25.12
CA MET A 232 13.06 4.95 24.81
C MET A 232 13.69 3.96 25.79
N ALA A 233 14.53 3.06 25.29
CA ALA A 233 15.44 2.31 26.13
C ALA A 233 16.58 3.26 26.54
N GLY A 234 16.88 3.32 27.84
CA GLY A 234 18.08 3.99 28.36
C GLY A 234 19.35 3.25 27.99
#